data_AF-A0A2D7WNV8-F1
#
_entry.id   AF-A0A2D7WNV8-F1
#
_cell.length_a   1.000
_cell.length_b   1.000
_cell.length_c   1.000
_cell.angle_alpha   90.00
_cell.angle_beta   90.00
_cell.angle_gamma   90.00
#
_symmetry.space_group_name_H-M   'P 1'
#
loop_
_entity.id
_entity.type
_entity.pdbx_description
1 polymer ?
#
loop_
_entity_poly.entity_id
_entity_poly.type
_entity_poly.pdbx_seq_one_letter_code
_entity_poly.pdbx_strand_id
1 'polypeptide(L)'
;MKKKKADLEISLFPFLSILACVIGILTLMITAIVIAQIDPEAVNEKIETALEDDEEFQKKIEERKKELDALRREIEAIKKDPFKKIDPKKKDQLKQEITSVIAQIKKAKEEEKQGKVIQGDLVKMKADLAKLMKDLDQAEEEWELMKDPEKFATMVVKQSGSGAGGDLEPTFIECNEKGIRVYEKDGKHFDVPVAQIAGHVKLKTIVQKVAKEAPFRTWRSAQGSKIDARFVKRDGSKITLKDKKGKEIVLTAIQLAPGSRNIVRKYEEARKAKRPDPEARYIIFLLRTKGFNAWNRTVQVCNSLGCRYGQLPLDGEGEIDLSLFLGS
;
A
#
# COMPACT_ATOMS: atom_id res chain seq x y z
N MET A 1 -80.60 33.57 -67.04
CA MET A 1 -80.54 33.53 -65.57
C MET A 1 -79.09 33.34 -65.14
N LYS A 2 -78.52 34.33 -64.44
CA LYS A 2 -77.09 34.41 -64.12
C LYS A 2 -76.74 33.44 -62.99
N LYS A 3 -75.88 32.45 -63.26
CA LYS A 3 -75.31 31.53 -62.26
C LYS A 3 -74.34 32.32 -61.36
N LYS A 4 -74.64 32.41 -60.06
CA LYS A 4 -73.70 32.89 -59.04
C LYS A 4 -72.61 31.83 -58.86
N LYS A 5 -71.34 32.19 -59.06
CA LYS A 5 -70.19 31.39 -58.65
C LYS A 5 -70.17 31.36 -57.12
N ALA A 6 -70.21 30.18 -56.53
CA ALA A 6 -69.91 30.00 -55.11
C ALA A 6 -68.39 29.80 -55.01
N ASP A 7 -67.71 30.72 -54.34
CA ASP A 7 -66.32 30.54 -53.92
C ASP A 7 -66.26 29.36 -52.96
N LEU A 8 -65.67 28.25 -53.42
CA LEU A 8 -65.19 27.18 -52.56
C LEU A 8 -63.83 27.62 -52.02
N GLU A 9 -63.83 28.33 -50.89
CA GLU A 9 -62.62 28.51 -50.08
C GLU A 9 -62.22 27.16 -49.49
N ILE A 10 -61.43 26.39 -50.23
CA ILE A 10 -60.72 25.22 -49.70
C ILE A 10 -59.66 25.77 -48.74
N SER A 11 -59.87 25.59 -47.44
CA SER A 11 -58.91 26.01 -46.41
C SER A 11 -57.56 25.34 -46.66
N LEU A 12 -56.57 26.14 -47.08
CA LEU A 12 -55.19 25.73 -47.32
C LEU A 12 -54.42 25.46 -46.02
N PHE A 13 -54.98 25.80 -44.85
CA PHE A 13 -54.30 25.74 -43.56
C PHE A 13 -53.85 24.33 -43.12
N PRO A 14 -54.66 23.26 -43.27
CA PRO A 14 -54.22 21.92 -42.88
C PRO A 14 -53.10 21.40 -43.80
N PHE A 15 -53.17 21.69 -45.10
CA PHE A 15 -52.18 21.27 -46.08
C PHE A 15 -50.84 22.00 -45.88
N LEU A 16 -50.88 23.30 -45.59
CA LEU A 16 -49.69 24.11 -45.35
C LEU A 16 -48.98 23.70 -44.05
N SER A 17 -49.73 23.30 -43.01
CA SER A 17 -49.13 22.82 -41.75
C SER A 17 -48.40 21.48 -41.91
N ILE A 18 -48.98 20.53 -42.67
CA ILE A 18 -48.37 19.22 -42.91
C ILE A 18 -47.16 19.38 -43.83
N LEU A 19 -47.28 20.20 -44.88
CA LEU A 19 -46.17 20.47 -45.80
C LEU A 19 -45.00 21.18 -45.11
N ALA A 20 -45.28 22.16 -44.23
CA ALA A 20 -44.25 22.83 -43.43
C ALA A 20 -43.57 21.87 -42.45
N CYS A 21 -44.32 20.93 -41.86
CA CYS A 21 -43.77 19.96 -40.92
C CYS A 21 -42.87 18.93 -41.63
N VAL A 22 -43.28 18.44 -42.80
CA VAL A 22 -42.47 17.50 -43.59
C VAL A 22 -41.22 18.20 -44.13
N ILE A 23 -41.33 19.43 -44.65
CA ILE A 23 -40.17 20.21 -45.08
C ILE A 23 -39.22 20.47 -43.91
N GLY A 24 -39.74 20.78 -42.71
CA GLY A 24 -38.93 21.02 -41.51
C GLY A 24 -38.15 19.78 -41.03
N ILE A 25 -38.77 18.60 -41.06
CA ILE A 25 -38.08 17.35 -40.70
C ILE A 25 -37.03 16.99 -41.76
N LEU A 26 -37.35 17.18 -43.05
CA LEU A 26 -36.40 16.89 -44.13
C LEU A 26 -35.21 17.85 -44.13
N THR A 27 -35.42 19.15 -43.85
CA THR A 27 -34.32 20.13 -43.73
C THR A 27 -33.46 19.87 -42.49
N LEU A 28 -34.04 19.47 -41.37
CA LEU A 28 -33.26 19.04 -40.19
C LEU A 28 -32.45 17.77 -40.45
N MET A 29 -33.00 16.80 -41.19
CA MET A 29 -32.28 15.57 -41.52
C MET A 29 -31.14 15.84 -42.52
N ILE A 30 -31.37 16.70 -43.53
CA ILE A 30 -30.33 17.10 -44.49
C ILE A 30 -29.24 17.94 -43.81
N THR A 31 -29.60 18.90 -42.96
CA THR A 31 -28.60 19.70 -42.23
C THR A 31 -27.77 18.85 -41.27
N ALA A 32 -28.37 17.86 -40.61
CA ALA A 32 -27.61 16.92 -39.77
C ALA A 32 -26.61 16.07 -40.59
N ILE A 33 -27.01 15.61 -41.78
CA ILE A 33 -26.14 14.83 -42.67
C ILE A 33 -25.04 15.72 -43.28
N VAL A 34 -25.36 16.96 -43.66
CA VAL A 34 -24.39 17.94 -44.18
C VAL A 34 -23.42 18.38 -43.09
N ILE A 35 -23.87 18.63 -41.85
CA ILE A 35 -22.99 18.94 -40.71
C ILE A 35 -22.11 17.73 -40.37
N ALA A 36 -22.61 16.50 -40.51
CA ALA A 36 -21.80 15.30 -40.34
C ALA A 36 -20.76 15.09 -41.46
N GLN A 37 -20.89 15.81 -42.58
CA GLN A 37 -19.97 15.78 -43.72
C GLN A 37 -19.06 17.02 -43.82
N ILE A 38 -19.28 18.04 -42.99
CA ILE A 38 -18.44 19.24 -42.93
C ILE A 38 -17.30 19.01 -41.93
N ASP A 39 -16.09 19.25 -42.39
CA ASP A 39 -14.84 19.16 -41.64
C ASP A 39 -14.92 19.96 -40.31
N PRO A 40 -14.60 19.36 -39.14
CA PRO A 40 -14.65 20.02 -37.83
C PRO A 40 -13.92 21.37 -37.73
N GLU A 41 -12.96 21.64 -38.62
CA GLU A 41 -12.13 22.84 -38.59
C GLU A 41 -12.90 24.11 -38.99
N ALA A 42 -13.82 24.04 -39.96
CA ALA A 42 -14.57 25.22 -40.44
C ALA A 42 -15.63 25.72 -39.45
N VAL A 43 -16.05 24.86 -38.51
CA VAL A 43 -16.98 25.21 -37.43
C VAL A 43 -16.24 25.85 -36.26
N ASN A 44 -15.00 25.40 -35.98
CA ASN A 44 -14.16 26.02 -34.97
C ASN A 44 -13.80 27.46 -35.33
N GLU A 45 -13.48 27.73 -36.60
CA GLU A 45 -13.07 29.07 -37.06
C GLU A 45 -14.19 30.12 -36.87
N LYS A 46 -15.46 29.77 -37.12
CA LYS A 46 -16.62 30.65 -36.90
C LYS A 46 -17.03 30.81 -35.44
N ILE A 47 -16.73 29.81 -34.60
CA ILE A 47 -16.94 29.88 -33.16
C ILE A 47 -15.86 30.76 -32.53
N GLU A 48 -14.63 30.69 -33.03
CA GLU A 48 -13.50 31.52 -32.61
C GLU A 48 -13.76 33.00 -32.93
N THR A 49 -14.26 33.32 -34.13
CA THR A 49 -14.65 34.72 -34.48
C THR A 49 -15.80 35.26 -33.64
N ALA A 50 -16.72 34.42 -33.16
CA ALA A 50 -17.84 34.85 -32.32
C ALA A 50 -17.48 35.01 -30.84
N LEU A 51 -16.36 34.41 -30.39
CA LEU A 51 -15.85 34.49 -29.01
C LEU A 51 -14.87 35.66 -28.81
N GLU A 52 -14.36 36.24 -29.89
CA GLU A 52 -13.47 37.41 -29.85
C GLU A 52 -14.19 38.73 -29.51
N ASP A 53 -15.50 38.82 -29.77
CA ASP A 53 -16.27 40.06 -29.61
C ASP A 53 -16.85 40.30 -28.20
N ASP A 54 -16.72 39.35 -27.26
CA ASP A 54 -17.34 39.42 -25.93
C ASP A 54 -16.33 39.82 -24.84
N GLU A 55 -15.94 41.11 -24.81
CA GLU A 55 -14.97 41.69 -23.86
C GLU A 55 -15.30 41.41 -22.38
N GLU A 56 -16.58 41.27 -22.06
CA GLU A 56 -17.06 41.03 -20.68
C GLU A 56 -16.77 39.59 -20.21
N PHE A 57 -16.74 38.63 -21.13
CA PHE A 57 -16.41 37.24 -20.83
C PHE A 57 -14.91 37.03 -20.67
N GLN A 58 -14.10 37.71 -21.48
CA GLN A 58 -12.63 37.71 -21.33
C GLN A 58 -12.20 38.29 -19.98
N LYS A 59 -12.82 39.40 -19.53
CA LYS A 59 -12.57 39.95 -18.19
C LYS A 59 -12.83 38.95 -17.07
N LYS A 60 -13.97 38.23 -17.13
CA LYS A 60 -14.31 37.21 -16.12
C LYS A 60 -13.35 36.02 -16.14
N ILE A 61 -12.89 35.60 -17.32
CA ILE A 61 -11.87 34.54 -17.43
C ILE A 61 -10.52 35.00 -16.90
N GLU A 62 -10.14 36.24 -17.17
CA GLU A 62 -8.86 36.79 -16.72
C GLU A 62 -8.84 37.02 -15.19
N GLU A 63 -9.95 37.47 -14.61
CA GLU A 63 -10.13 37.55 -13.15
C GLU A 63 -10.06 36.17 -12.49
N ARG A 64 -10.79 35.18 -13.02
CA ARG A 64 -10.73 33.79 -12.53
C ARG A 64 -9.34 33.16 -12.66
N LYS A 65 -8.60 33.47 -13.74
CA LYS A 65 -7.21 33.03 -13.92
C LYS A 65 -6.28 33.67 -12.89
N LYS A 66 -6.45 34.96 -12.59
CA LYS A 66 -5.69 35.67 -11.54
C LYS A 66 -5.97 35.08 -10.16
N GLU A 67 -7.21 34.72 -9.85
CA GLU A 67 -7.57 34.01 -8.61
C GLU A 67 -6.90 32.62 -8.53
N LEU A 68 -6.91 31.87 -9.64
CA LEU A 68 -6.26 30.56 -9.73
C LEU A 68 -4.74 30.63 -9.55
N ASP A 69 -4.08 31.62 -10.15
CA ASP A 69 -2.64 31.81 -9.99
C ASP A 69 -2.26 32.28 -8.58
N ALA A 70 -3.11 33.09 -7.94
CA ALA A 70 -2.93 33.48 -6.55
C ALA A 70 -3.01 32.26 -5.61
N LEU A 71 -4.04 31.42 -5.77
CA LEU A 71 -4.20 30.17 -5.02
C LEU A 71 -3.03 29.20 -5.24
N ARG A 72 -2.54 29.08 -6.48
CA ARG A 72 -1.36 28.25 -6.80
C ARG A 72 -0.10 28.73 -6.08
N ARG A 73 0.15 30.04 -6.06
CA ARG A 73 1.28 30.64 -5.35
C ARG A 73 1.18 30.44 -3.84
N GLU A 74 -0.03 30.47 -3.28
CA GLU A 74 -0.26 30.24 -1.86
C GLU A 74 0.00 28.77 -1.48
N ILE A 75 -0.44 27.82 -2.31
CA ILE A 75 -0.13 26.38 -2.17
C ILE A 75 1.38 26.13 -2.28
N GLU A 76 2.06 26.79 -3.21
CA GLU A 76 3.51 26.63 -3.40
C GLU A 76 4.31 27.24 -2.24
N ALA A 77 3.83 28.33 -1.65
CA ALA A 77 4.39 28.90 -0.42
C ALA A 77 4.19 27.98 0.79
N ILE A 78 3.03 27.33 0.91
CA ILE A 78 2.75 26.31 1.94
C ILE A 78 3.68 25.10 1.79
N LYS A 79 3.95 24.64 0.56
CA LYS A 79 4.90 23.54 0.29
C LYS A 79 6.34 23.86 0.69
N LYS A 80 6.74 25.15 0.65
CA LYS A 80 8.12 25.58 0.95
C LYS A 80 8.40 25.75 2.44
N ASP A 81 7.38 25.84 3.30
CA ASP A 81 7.56 25.99 4.76
C ASP A 81 6.51 25.19 5.57
N PRO A 82 6.73 23.87 5.77
CA PRO A 82 5.73 22.94 6.33
C PRO A 82 5.37 23.19 7.80
N PHE A 83 6.11 24.05 8.51
CA PHE A 83 5.93 24.31 9.95
C PHE A 83 4.99 25.48 10.27
N LYS A 84 4.50 26.22 9.27
CA LYS A 84 3.42 27.18 9.48
C LYS A 84 2.11 26.40 9.64
N LYS A 85 1.68 26.21 10.90
CA LYS A 85 0.35 25.70 11.27
C LYS A 85 -0.72 26.30 10.35
N ILE A 86 -1.23 25.50 9.42
CA ILE A 86 -2.46 25.84 8.71
C ILE A 86 -3.57 25.75 9.76
N ASP A 87 -4.22 26.89 10.00
CA ASP A 87 -5.37 26.97 10.90
C ASP A 87 -6.47 26.04 10.36
N PRO A 88 -6.91 25.00 11.12
CA PRO A 88 -7.93 24.05 10.67
C PRO A 88 -9.19 24.73 10.15
N LYS A 89 -9.52 25.91 10.71
CA LYS A 89 -10.69 26.71 10.30
C LYS A 89 -10.57 27.23 8.86
N LYS A 90 -9.37 27.61 8.40
CA LYS A 90 -9.16 28.06 7.02
C LYS A 90 -9.31 26.92 6.02
N LYS A 91 -8.91 25.69 6.41
CA LYS A 91 -9.06 24.49 5.57
C LYS A 91 -10.53 24.12 5.36
N ASP A 92 -11.33 24.17 6.41
CA ASP A 92 -12.77 23.90 6.32
C ASP A 92 -13.51 24.99 5.53
N GLN A 93 -13.09 26.25 5.66
CA GLN A 93 -13.59 27.36 4.84
C GLN A 93 -13.29 27.14 3.36
N LEU A 94 -12.05 26.78 3.01
CA LEU A 94 -11.66 26.48 1.62
C LEU A 94 -12.43 25.28 1.04
N LYS A 95 -12.67 24.22 1.82
CA LYS A 95 -13.50 23.09 1.39
C LYS A 95 -14.96 23.51 1.16
N GLN A 96 -15.51 24.37 2.01
CA GLN A 96 -16.85 24.91 1.85
C GLN A 96 -16.98 25.83 0.62
N GLU A 97 -15.97 26.66 0.37
CA GLU A 97 -15.90 27.53 -0.82
C GLU A 97 -15.77 26.72 -2.12
N ILE A 98 -14.95 25.66 -2.14
CA ILE A 98 -14.86 24.75 -3.30
C ILE A 98 -16.22 24.09 -3.56
N THR A 99 -16.92 23.67 -2.49
CA THR A 99 -18.23 23.03 -2.62
C THR A 99 -19.30 24.01 -3.13
N SER A 100 -19.27 25.25 -2.66
CA SER A 100 -20.21 26.29 -3.10
C SER A 100 -19.95 26.70 -4.56
N VAL A 101 -18.69 26.81 -4.98
CA VAL A 101 -18.31 27.09 -6.37
C VAL A 101 -18.74 25.94 -7.30
N ILE A 102 -18.58 24.67 -6.90
CA ILE A 102 -19.09 23.53 -7.68
C ILE A 102 -20.62 23.57 -7.80
N ALA A 103 -21.32 23.95 -6.73
CA ALA A 103 -22.77 24.08 -6.76
C ALA A 103 -23.24 25.23 -7.67
N GLN A 104 -22.51 26.35 -7.68
CA GLN A 104 -22.77 27.47 -8.59
C GLN A 104 -22.48 27.10 -10.06
N ILE A 105 -21.40 26.37 -10.32
CA ILE A 105 -21.08 25.84 -11.67
C ILE A 105 -22.17 24.87 -12.13
N LYS A 106 -22.73 24.03 -11.23
CA LYS A 106 -23.86 23.15 -11.56
C LYS A 106 -25.15 23.91 -11.85
N LYS A 107 -25.45 24.97 -11.10
CA LYS A 107 -26.64 25.81 -11.32
C LYS A 107 -26.55 26.59 -12.63
N ALA A 108 -25.41 27.22 -12.93
CA ALA A 108 -25.16 27.88 -14.20
C ALA A 108 -25.35 26.93 -15.40
N LYS A 109 -25.03 25.64 -15.22
CA LYS A 109 -25.21 24.57 -16.21
C LYS A 109 -26.67 24.15 -16.43
N GLU A 110 -27.56 24.32 -15.45
CA GLU A 110 -28.98 24.05 -15.60
C GLU A 110 -29.72 25.21 -16.29
N GLU A 111 -29.23 26.44 -16.10
CA GLU A 111 -29.74 27.65 -16.74
C GLU A 111 -29.21 27.81 -18.19
N GLU A 112 -28.00 27.36 -18.48
CA GLU A 112 -27.36 27.51 -19.79
C GLU A 112 -27.47 26.22 -20.65
N LYS A 113 -28.71 25.88 -21.03
CA LYS A 113 -28.95 24.91 -22.12
C LYS A 113 -28.66 25.55 -23.48
N GLN A 114 -27.39 25.77 -23.80
CA GLN A 114 -26.85 25.80 -25.18
C GLN A 114 -25.35 26.11 -25.13
N GLY A 115 -24.50 25.13 -25.41
CA GLY A 115 -23.05 25.37 -25.58
C GLY A 115 -22.22 24.10 -25.45
N LYS A 116 -21.91 23.43 -26.58
CA LYS A 116 -21.04 22.24 -26.63
C LYS A 116 -19.58 22.50 -26.25
N VAL A 117 -19.17 23.76 -26.04
CA VAL A 117 -17.77 24.14 -25.73
C VAL A 117 -17.47 24.15 -24.23
N ILE A 118 -18.46 24.41 -23.36
CA ILE A 118 -18.28 24.40 -21.90
C ILE A 118 -17.98 22.98 -21.37
N GLN A 119 -18.27 21.93 -22.14
CA GLN A 119 -18.11 20.55 -21.67
C GLN A 119 -16.64 20.12 -21.53
N GLY A 120 -15.73 20.61 -22.39
CA GLY A 120 -14.32 20.23 -22.38
C GLY A 120 -13.54 20.79 -21.19
N ASP A 121 -13.70 22.08 -20.91
CA ASP A 121 -13.01 22.73 -19.80
C ASP A 121 -13.60 22.34 -18.44
N LEU A 122 -14.90 22.02 -18.37
CA LEU A 122 -15.53 21.50 -17.15
C LEU A 122 -15.11 20.03 -16.88
N VAL A 123 -14.83 19.25 -17.93
CA VAL A 123 -14.24 17.90 -17.78
C VAL A 123 -12.79 18.01 -17.31
N LYS A 124 -12.00 18.95 -17.86
CA LYS A 124 -10.63 19.22 -17.39
C LYS A 124 -10.60 19.73 -15.96
N MET A 125 -11.45 20.71 -15.61
CA MET A 125 -11.56 21.21 -14.23
C MET A 125 -12.02 20.12 -13.27
N LYS A 126 -12.94 19.23 -13.65
CA LYS A 126 -13.31 18.08 -12.81
C LYS A 126 -12.16 17.09 -12.64
N ALA A 127 -11.40 16.83 -13.71
CA ALA A 127 -10.24 15.96 -13.65
C ALA A 127 -9.13 16.56 -12.76
N ASP A 128 -8.87 17.86 -12.89
CA ASP A 128 -7.92 18.60 -12.07
C ASP A 128 -8.37 18.64 -10.60
N LEU A 129 -9.67 18.81 -10.35
CA LEU A 129 -10.22 18.83 -8.99
C LEU A 129 -10.19 17.43 -8.35
N ALA A 130 -10.49 16.38 -9.12
CA ALA A 130 -10.32 15.00 -8.66
C ALA A 130 -8.85 14.66 -8.39
N LYS A 131 -7.93 15.17 -9.21
CA LYS A 131 -6.49 15.03 -9.01
C LYS A 131 -6.03 15.78 -7.76
N LEU A 132 -6.48 17.02 -7.57
CA LEU A 132 -6.21 17.83 -6.37
C LEU A 132 -6.76 17.17 -5.11
N MET A 133 -7.95 16.58 -5.14
CA MET A 133 -8.50 15.81 -4.01
C MET A 133 -7.64 14.59 -3.70
N LYS A 134 -7.23 13.84 -4.72
CA LYS A 134 -6.35 12.67 -4.54
C LYS A 134 -4.97 13.06 -3.99
N ASP A 135 -4.39 14.14 -4.50
CA ASP A 135 -3.11 14.68 -4.01
C ASP A 135 -3.26 15.20 -2.57
N LEU A 136 -4.43 15.75 -2.20
CA LEU A 136 -4.75 16.18 -0.83
C LEU A 136 -4.90 14.98 0.12
N ASP A 137 -5.55 13.90 -0.32
CA ASP A 137 -5.69 12.66 0.45
C ASP A 137 -4.33 11.98 0.66
N GLN A 138 -3.48 11.95 -0.38
CA GLN A 138 -2.11 11.45 -0.28
C GLN A 138 -1.25 12.32 0.64
N ALA A 139 -1.37 13.65 0.55
CA ALA A 139 -0.69 14.56 1.45
C ALA A 139 -1.20 14.45 2.90
N GLU A 140 -2.49 14.14 3.12
CA GLU A 140 -3.04 13.82 4.44
C GLU A 140 -2.48 12.50 4.98
N GLU A 141 -2.37 11.46 4.15
CA GLU A 141 -1.76 10.19 4.50
C GLU A 141 -0.27 10.35 4.84
N GLU A 142 0.49 11.09 4.03
CA GLU A 142 1.88 11.49 4.30
C GLU A 142 2.03 12.36 5.56
N TRP A 143 1.05 13.22 5.85
CA TRP A 143 1.07 14.07 7.03
C TRP A 143 0.69 13.30 8.32
N GLU A 144 -0.24 12.34 8.24
CA GLU A 144 -0.49 11.38 9.32
C GLU A 144 0.72 10.46 9.54
N LEU A 145 1.45 10.08 8.48
CA LEU A 145 2.75 9.37 8.56
C LEU A 145 3.82 10.22 9.28
N MET A 146 3.82 11.55 9.10
CA MET A 146 4.75 12.47 9.76
C MET A 146 4.38 12.83 11.21
N LYS A 147 3.12 12.65 11.63
CA LYS A 147 2.66 12.95 12.99
C LYS A 147 3.19 11.98 14.04
N ASP A 148 3.50 10.75 13.64
CA ASP A 148 3.93 9.69 14.57
C ASP A 148 4.94 8.73 13.89
N PRO A 149 6.17 9.19 13.60
CA PRO A 149 7.18 8.41 12.88
C PRO A 149 7.52 7.07 13.54
N GLU A 150 7.36 6.99 14.86
CA GLU A 150 7.62 5.79 15.66
C GLU A 150 6.59 4.67 15.41
N LYS A 151 5.39 4.99 14.89
CA LYS A 151 4.34 4.00 14.59
C LYS A 151 4.55 3.24 13.29
N PHE A 152 5.36 3.76 12.37
CA PHE A 152 5.51 3.19 11.01
C PHE A 152 6.95 2.96 10.57
N ALA A 153 7.94 3.18 11.44
CA ALA A 153 9.28 2.65 11.20
C ALA A 153 9.22 1.11 11.20
N THR A 154 9.09 0.51 10.02
CA THR A 154 9.14 -0.95 9.87
C THR A 154 10.52 -1.43 10.32
N MET A 155 10.55 -2.14 11.44
CA MET A 155 11.82 -2.57 12.01
C MET A 155 12.25 -3.87 11.35
N VAL A 156 13.32 -3.80 10.56
CA VAL A 156 13.90 -4.96 9.88
C VAL A 156 14.94 -5.60 10.78
N VAL A 157 14.64 -6.80 11.30
CA VAL A 157 15.62 -7.57 12.06
C VAL A 157 16.64 -8.15 11.07
N LYS A 158 17.94 -7.90 11.29
CA LYS A 158 19.02 -8.47 10.48
C LYS A 158 19.71 -9.62 11.22
N GLN A 159 20.11 -10.66 10.50
CA GLN A 159 20.98 -11.70 11.03
C GLN A 159 22.36 -11.11 11.34
N SER A 160 22.86 -11.23 12.57
CA SER A 160 24.24 -10.85 12.89
C SER A 160 25.21 -11.88 12.31
N GLY A 161 26.09 -11.46 11.40
CA GLY A 161 27.15 -12.29 10.83
C GLY A 161 27.20 -12.25 9.30
N SER A 162 28.34 -12.71 8.76
CA SER A 162 28.69 -12.66 7.35
C SER A 162 27.79 -13.53 6.47
N GLY A 163 26.63 -12.98 6.06
CA GLY A 163 25.95 -13.19 4.76
C GLY A 163 25.61 -14.60 4.28
N ALA A 164 26.02 -15.66 4.99
CA ALA A 164 25.74 -17.04 4.66
C ALA A 164 24.52 -17.47 5.48
N GLY A 165 23.34 -17.16 4.95
CA GLY A 165 22.07 -17.60 5.52
C GLY A 165 22.10 -19.09 5.87
N GLY A 166 21.55 -19.43 7.05
CA GLY A 166 21.42 -20.82 7.52
C GLY A 166 22.14 -21.15 8.83
N ASP A 167 22.74 -20.18 9.52
CA ASP A 167 23.35 -20.43 10.84
C ASP A 167 22.31 -20.60 11.95
N LEU A 168 21.25 -19.79 11.87
CA LEU A 168 20.21 -19.66 12.89
C LEU A 168 18.84 -19.94 12.28
N GLU A 169 18.01 -20.67 13.03
CA GLU A 169 16.61 -20.98 12.71
C GLU A 169 15.73 -20.58 13.92
N PRO A 170 15.70 -19.29 14.29
CA PRO A 170 15.06 -18.86 15.52
C PRO A 170 13.53 -18.89 15.42
N THR A 171 12.88 -18.95 16.59
CA THR A 171 11.47 -18.57 16.74
C THR A 171 11.41 -17.21 17.40
N PHE A 172 10.75 -16.25 16.77
CA PHE A 172 10.65 -14.89 17.31
C PHE A 172 9.46 -14.74 18.23
N ILE A 173 9.68 -14.09 19.35
CA ILE A 173 8.63 -13.67 20.28
C ILE A 173 8.83 -12.19 20.55
N GLU A 174 7.91 -11.35 20.06
CA GLU A 174 7.87 -9.94 20.43
C GLU A 174 7.23 -9.80 21.81
N CYS A 175 7.84 -8.99 22.66
CA CYS A 175 7.37 -8.65 23.99
C CYS A 175 7.01 -7.17 24.03
N ASN A 176 5.76 -6.85 24.39
CA ASN A 176 5.24 -5.49 24.51
C ASN A 176 4.45 -5.31 25.82
N GLU A 177 3.88 -4.13 26.03
CA GLU A 177 3.14 -3.80 27.27
C GLU A 177 1.94 -4.71 27.51
N LYS A 178 1.27 -5.16 26.43
CA LYS A 178 0.04 -5.97 26.50
C LYS A 178 0.32 -7.46 26.70
N GLY A 179 1.48 -7.93 26.30
CA GLY A 179 1.84 -9.35 26.36
C GLY A 179 2.94 -9.73 25.39
N ILE A 180 2.81 -10.91 24.80
CA ILE A 180 3.71 -11.38 23.75
C ILE A 180 2.98 -11.65 22.45
N ARG A 181 3.70 -11.48 21.34
CA ARG A 181 3.32 -11.93 20.01
C ARG A 181 4.31 -13.00 19.56
N VAL A 182 3.83 -14.21 19.31
CA VAL A 182 4.66 -15.32 18.86
C VAL A 182 4.52 -15.47 17.35
N TYR A 183 5.65 -15.35 16.63
CA TYR A 183 5.67 -15.49 15.18
C TYR A 183 5.88 -16.95 14.76
N GLU A 184 5.04 -17.42 13.84
CA GLU A 184 5.11 -18.74 13.23
C GLU A 184 5.91 -18.70 11.91
N LYS A 185 6.36 -19.87 11.44
CA LYS A 185 7.22 -19.98 10.24
C LYS A 185 6.53 -19.56 8.94
N ASP A 186 5.21 -19.54 8.92
CA ASP A 186 4.39 -19.15 7.77
C ASP A 186 4.05 -17.65 7.77
N GLY A 187 4.67 -16.86 8.66
CA GLY A 187 4.40 -15.43 8.81
C GLY A 187 3.17 -15.11 9.65
N LYS A 188 2.38 -16.12 10.06
CA LYS A 188 1.28 -15.90 11.01
C LYS A 188 1.85 -15.63 12.40
N HIS A 189 0.99 -15.10 13.27
CA HIS A 189 1.30 -14.91 14.66
C HIS A 189 0.08 -15.16 15.54
N PHE A 190 0.32 -15.32 16.84
CA PHE A 190 -0.73 -15.25 17.85
C PHE A 190 -0.23 -14.45 19.05
N ASP A 191 -1.15 -13.74 19.67
CA ASP A 191 -0.88 -12.91 20.83
C ASP A 191 -1.27 -13.64 22.13
N VAL A 192 -0.50 -13.42 23.20
CA VAL A 192 -0.77 -13.95 24.54
C VAL A 192 -0.70 -12.82 25.56
N PRO A 193 -1.81 -12.48 26.24
CA PRO A 193 -1.81 -11.45 27.27
C PRO A 193 -0.87 -11.78 28.44
N VAL A 194 -0.26 -10.76 29.07
CA VAL A 194 0.69 -10.92 30.19
C VAL A 194 0.22 -11.90 31.27
N ALA A 195 -1.05 -11.80 31.66
CA ALA A 195 -1.65 -12.63 32.72
C ALA A 195 -1.72 -14.12 32.35
N GLN A 196 -1.76 -14.46 31.06
CA GLN A 196 -1.98 -15.82 30.57
C GLN A 196 -0.67 -16.53 30.21
N ILE A 197 0.46 -15.81 30.07
CA ILE A 197 1.75 -16.35 29.60
C ILE A 197 2.15 -17.65 30.33
N ALA A 198 2.11 -17.66 31.66
CA ALA A 198 2.55 -18.80 32.46
C ALA A 198 1.68 -20.06 32.26
N GLY A 199 0.41 -19.89 31.91
CA GLY A 199 -0.56 -20.98 31.71
C GLY A 199 -0.80 -21.35 30.24
N HIS A 200 -0.30 -20.56 29.29
CA HIS A 200 -0.73 -20.66 27.89
C HIS A 200 -0.22 -21.94 27.21
N VAL A 201 -1.15 -22.84 26.86
CA VAL A 201 -0.85 -24.19 26.33
C VAL A 201 -0.10 -24.14 25.00
N LYS A 202 -0.55 -23.30 24.06
CA LYS A 202 0.08 -23.18 22.73
C LYS A 202 1.50 -22.64 22.82
N LEU A 203 1.75 -21.69 23.74
CA LEU A 203 3.09 -21.15 23.99
C LEU A 203 4.01 -22.25 24.52
N LYS A 204 3.59 -22.96 25.57
CA LYS A 204 4.38 -24.07 26.15
C LYS A 204 4.73 -25.13 25.09
N THR A 205 3.77 -25.47 24.23
CA THR A 205 3.97 -26.43 23.15
C THR A 205 5.06 -25.97 22.18
N ILE A 206 5.06 -24.69 21.80
CA ILE A 206 6.09 -24.12 20.91
C ILE A 206 7.45 -24.11 21.60
N VAL A 207 7.52 -23.64 22.84
CA VAL A 207 8.78 -23.58 23.62
C VAL A 207 9.36 -24.99 23.79
N GLN A 208 8.54 -25.99 24.14
CA GLN A 208 8.94 -27.39 24.22
C GLN A 208 9.45 -27.93 22.89
N LYS A 209 8.75 -27.62 21.80
CA LYS A 209 9.16 -28.03 20.45
C LYS A 209 10.52 -27.44 20.10
N VAL A 210 10.73 -26.15 20.32
CA VAL A 210 12.01 -25.47 20.05
C VAL A 210 13.13 -26.11 20.87
N ALA A 211 12.92 -26.31 22.18
CA ALA A 211 13.92 -26.96 23.05
C ALA A 211 14.29 -28.37 22.57
N LYS A 212 13.30 -29.19 22.20
CA LYS A 212 13.52 -30.55 21.67
C LYS A 212 14.25 -30.54 20.33
N GLU A 213 13.97 -29.55 19.48
CA GLU A 213 14.55 -29.42 18.16
C GLU A 213 15.89 -28.67 18.14
N ALA A 214 16.31 -28.06 19.26
CA ALA A 214 17.53 -27.26 19.37
C ALA A 214 18.82 -27.92 18.85
N PRO A 215 19.05 -29.24 19.08
CA PRO A 215 20.23 -29.93 18.54
C PRO A 215 20.20 -30.14 17.02
N PHE A 216 19.04 -29.99 16.38
CA PHE A 216 18.83 -30.22 14.96
C PHE A 216 18.90 -28.93 14.16
N ARG A 217 19.33 -29.04 12.91
CA ARG A 217 19.36 -27.94 11.96
C ARG A 217 19.21 -28.43 10.53
N THR A 218 18.89 -27.50 9.64
CA THR A 218 18.82 -27.74 8.20
C THR A 218 20.22 -27.62 7.60
N TRP A 219 20.78 -28.76 7.23
CA TRP A 219 21.98 -28.84 6.41
C TRP A 219 21.60 -28.75 4.92
N ARG A 220 22.46 -28.18 4.10
CA ARG A 220 22.30 -28.13 2.65
C ARG A 220 23.40 -28.93 1.98
N SER A 221 23.01 -29.81 1.07
CA SER A 221 23.97 -30.49 0.21
C SER A 221 24.57 -29.52 -0.81
N ALA A 222 25.66 -29.92 -1.46
CA ALA A 222 26.25 -29.16 -2.55
C ALA A 222 25.28 -28.99 -3.74
N GLN A 223 24.31 -29.90 -3.89
CA GLN A 223 23.24 -29.84 -4.88
C GLN A 223 22.03 -29.02 -4.42
N GLY A 224 22.06 -28.44 -3.21
CA GLY A 224 21.00 -27.59 -2.67
C GLY A 224 19.87 -28.32 -1.94
N SER A 225 19.90 -29.66 -1.88
CA SER A 225 18.90 -30.43 -1.11
C SER A 225 19.04 -30.20 0.40
N LYS A 226 17.90 -30.12 1.10
CA LYS A 226 17.83 -29.90 2.55
C LYS A 226 17.87 -31.22 3.33
N ILE A 227 18.63 -31.25 4.42
CA ILE A 227 18.76 -32.40 5.33
C ILE A 227 18.54 -31.91 6.76
N ASP A 228 17.45 -32.31 7.42
CA ASP A 228 17.18 -31.95 8.82
C ASP A 228 17.83 -32.98 9.76
N ALA A 229 18.93 -32.59 10.40
CA ALA A 229 19.74 -33.50 11.20
C ALA A 229 20.57 -32.77 12.27
N ARG A 230 21.04 -33.52 13.26
CA ARG A 230 22.05 -33.06 14.24
C ARG A 230 23.45 -33.50 13.83
N PHE A 231 24.44 -32.67 14.13
CA PHE A 231 25.84 -33.04 13.95
C PHE A 231 26.25 -34.11 14.97
N VAL A 232 26.94 -35.17 14.52
CA VAL A 232 27.50 -36.19 15.41
C VAL A 232 28.99 -35.97 15.54
N LYS A 233 29.73 -36.07 14.42
CA LYS A 233 31.19 -35.94 14.38
C LYS A 233 31.70 -35.76 12.96
N ARG A 234 32.99 -35.43 12.86
CA ARG A 234 33.76 -35.44 11.62
C ARG A 234 35.03 -36.26 11.83
N ASP A 235 35.25 -37.23 10.95
CA ASP A 235 36.44 -38.08 10.91
C ASP A 235 37.13 -37.85 9.55
N GLY A 236 38.14 -36.99 9.53
CA GLY A 236 38.82 -36.58 8.29
C GLY A 236 37.88 -35.84 7.33
N SER A 237 37.60 -36.42 6.16
CA SER A 237 36.67 -35.86 5.17
C SER A 237 35.21 -36.28 5.39
N LYS A 238 34.96 -37.29 6.24
CA LYS A 238 33.63 -37.85 6.50
C LYS A 238 32.95 -37.08 7.63
N ILE A 239 31.72 -36.66 7.39
CA ILE A 239 30.83 -35.99 8.32
C ILE A 239 29.68 -36.95 8.61
N THR A 240 29.40 -37.16 9.88
CA THR A 240 28.28 -37.98 10.35
C THR A 240 27.20 -37.06 10.91
N LEU A 241 26.03 -37.12 10.31
CA LEU A 241 24.82 -36.47 10.80
C LEU A 241 23.83 -37.55 11.28
N LYS A 242 22.91 -37.17 12.16
CA LYS A 242 21.84 -38.06 12.63
C LYS A 242 20.49 -37.37 12.49
N ASP A 243 19.57 -37.99 11.77
CA ASP A 243 18.23 -37.44 11.57
C ASP A 243 17.36 -37.56 12.84
N LYS A 244 16.14 -37.00 12.78
CA LYS A 244 15.16 -37.06 13.87
C LYS A 244 14.68 -38.49 14.20
N LYS A 245 14.81 -39.43 13.27
CA LYS A 245 14.47 -40.86 13.46
C LYS A 245 15.65 -41.66 14.03
N GLY A 246 16.82 -41.04 14.17
CA GLY A 246 18.04 -41.68 14.64
C GLY A 246 18.83 -42.39 13.54
N LYS A 247 18.48 -42.22 12.26
CA LYS A 247 19.26 -42.75 11.15
C LYS A 247 20.52 -41.92 10.95
N GLU A 248 21.65 -42.59 10.83
CA GLU A 248 22.92 -41.94 10.50
C GLU A 248 23.01 -41.66 9.00
N ILE A 249 23.47 -40.44 8.69
CA ILE A 249 23.71 -39.96 7.34
C ILE A 249 25.19 -39.61 7.28
N VAL A 250 25.95 -40.41 6.54
CA VAL A 250 27.39 -40.22 6.36
C VAL A 250 27.62 -39.62 4.98
N LEU A 251 28.33 -38.50 4.96
CA LEU A 251 28.61 -37.73 3.75
C LEU A 251 29.98 -37.07 3.86
N THR A 252 30.56 -36.69 2.73
CA THR A 252 31.86 -36.01 2.68
C THR A 252 31.68 -34.49 2.73
N ALA A 253 32.70 -33.76 3.19
CA ALA A 253 32.64 -32.29 3.24
C ALA A 253 32.28 -31.64 1.89
N ILE A 254 32.74 -32.20 0.77
CA ILE A 254 32.45 -31.68 -0.58
C ILE A 254 30.98 -31.86 -0.98
N GLN A 255 30.26 -32.81 -0.37
CA GLN A 255 28.83 -33.03 -0.57
C GLN A 255 27.95 -32.03 0.21
N LEU A 256 28.54 -31.17 1.06
CA LEU A 256 27.83 -30.08 1.72
C LEU A 256 28.04 -28.74 1.00
N ALA A 257 27.01 -27.91 1.06
CA ALA A 257 27.11 -26.51 0.69
C ALA A 257 28.15 -25.78 1.57
N PRO A 258 28.80 -24.71 1.06
CA PRO A 258 29.81 -23.95 1.81
C PRO A 258 29.33 -23.51 3.21
N GLY A 259 28.09 -23.02 3.32
CA GLY A 259 27.50 -22.62 4.60
C GLY A 259 27.47 -23.78 5.60
N SER A 260 26.93 -24.94 5.20
CA SER A 260 26.89 -26.15 6.03
C SER A 260 28.27 -26.67 6.42
N ARG A 261 29.29 -26.53 5.56
CA ARG A 261 30.68 -26.85 5.92
C ARG A 261 31.22 -25.93 7.02
N ASN A 262 30.94 -24.63 6.95
CA ASN A 262 31.37 -23.68 7.98
C ASN A 262 30.71 -23.97 9.34
N ILE A 263 29.48 -24.50 9.35
CA ILE A 263 28.82 -24.97 10.58
C ILE A 263 29.61 -26.09 11.25
N VAL A 264 30.10 -27.08 10.49
CA VAL A 264 30.91 -28.16 11.06
C VAL A 264 32.13 -27.62 11.80
N ARG A 265 32.82 -26.63 11.22
CA ARG A 265 33.95 -25.97 11.87
C ARG A 265 33.55 -25.33 13.20
N LYS A 266 32.37 -24.70 13.28
CA LYS A 266 31.87 -24.13 14.56
C LYS A 266 31.63 -25.20 15.63
N TYR A 267 31.11 -26.37 15.26
CA TYR A 267 30.99 -27.50 16.20
C TYR A 267 32.36 -27.96 16.68
N GLU A 268 33.33 -28.12 15.77
CA GLU A 268 34.70 -28.53 16.12
C GLU A 268 35.38 -27.52 17.04
N GLU A 269 35.26 -26.23 16.75
CA GLU A 269 35.79 -25.13 17.58
C GLU A 269 35.14 -25.09 18.96
N ALA A 270 33.82 -25.22 19.04
CA ALA A 270 33.09 -25.25 20.30
C ALA A 270 33.55 -26.44 21.17
N ARG A 271 33.62 -27.64 20.60
CA ARG A 271 34.05 -28.84 21.31
C ARG A 271 35.52 -28.78 21.72
N LYS A 272 36.40 -28.27 20.86
CA LYS A 272 37.82 -28.03 21.20
C LYS A 272 37.95 -27.06 22.38
N ALA A 273 37.09 -26.04 22.43
CA ALA A 273 37.02 -25.08 23.53
C ALA A 273 36.20 -25.59 24.74
N LYS A 274 35.73 -26.86 24.74
CA LYS A 274 34.86 -27.45 25.76
C LYS A 274 33.58 -26.62 26.03
N ARG A 275 33.05 -25.97 24.99
CA ARG A 275 31.80 -25.22 25.03
C ARG A 275 30.63 -26.10 24.56
N PRO A 276 29.38 -25.78 24.94
CA PRO A 276 28.21 -26.45 24.38
C PRO A 276 28.18 -26.36 22.85
N ASP A 277 27.63 -27.41 22.23
CA ASP A 277 27.41 -27.44 20.79
C ASP A 277 26.56 -26.23 20.35
N PRO A 278 26.88 -25.60 19.20
CA PRO A 278 26.10 -24.49 18.69
C PRO A 278 24.68 -24.94 18.28
N GLU A 279 23.67 -24.31 18.86
CA GLU A 279 22.26 -24.56 18.56
C GLU A 279 21.78 -23.64 17.44
N ALA A 280 20.93 -24.17 16.56
CA ALA A 280 20.31 -23.39 15.48
C ALA A 280 18.95 -22.83 15.89
N ARG A 281 18.17 -23.67 16.58
CA ARG A 281 16.77 -23.42 16.91
C ARG A 281 16.67 -23.01 18.37
N TYR A 282 16.41 -21.74 18.60
CA TYR A 282 16.16 -21.17 19.91
C TYR A 282 15.23 -19.97 19.79
N ILE A 283 14.76 -19.45 20.91
CA ILE A 283 13.85 -18.29 20.91
C ILE A 283 14.67 -17.00 20.83
N ILE A 284 14.30 -16.07 19.97
CA ILE A 284 14.81 -14.69 20.03
C ILE A 284 13.67 -13.79 20.48
N PHE A 285 13.86 -13.16 21.64
CA PHE A 285 12.93 -12.16 22.13
C PHE A 285 13.19 -10.84 21.44
N LEU A 286 12.15 -10.27 20.85
CA LEU A 286 12.15 -8.92 20.31
C LEU A 286 11.54 -8.02 21.39
N LEU A 287 12.39 -7.26 22.08
CA LEU A 287 12.01 -6.56 23.30
C LEU A 287 11.67 -5.10 22.99
N ARG A 288 10.38 -4.74 23.07
CA ARG A 288 9.96 -3.34 23.05
C ARG A 288 10.21 -2.64 24.37
N THR A 289 10.21 -1.32 24.37
CA THR A 289 10.50 -0.46 25.53
C THR A 289 9.71 -0.83 26.77
N LYS A 290 8.41 -1.16 26.62
CA LYS A 290 7.53 -1.57 27.71
C LYS A 290 7.28 -3.08 27.82
N GLY A 291 8.05 -3.88 27.08
CA GLY A 291 7.89 -5.33 26.99
C GLY A 291 8.50 -6.15 28.12
N PHE A 292 9.21 -5.52 29.07
CA PHE A 292 10.03 -6.23 30.05
C PHE A 292 9.25 -7.21 30.95
N ASN A 293 8.02 -6.86 31.36
CA ASN A 293 7.18 -7.75 32.18
C ASN A 293 6.78 -9.02 31.39
N ALA A 294 6.35 -8.85 30.14
CA ALA A 294 6.00 -9.96 29.26
C ALA A 294 7.22 -10.85 28.97
N TRP A 295 8.39 -10.24 28.73
CA TRP A 295 9.66 -10.94 28.56
C TRP A 295 10.01 -11.77 29.78
N ASN A 296 10.03 -11.19 30.98
CA ASN A 296 10.43 -11.90 32.20
C ASN A 296 9.54 -13.12 32.47
N ARG A 297 8.22 -13.01 32.28
CA ARG A 297 7.29 -14.14 32.40
C ARG A 297 7.53 -15.21 31.35
N THR A 298 7.83 -14.83 30.12
CA THR A 298 8.08 -15.79 29.04
C THR A 298 9.42 -16.49 29.22
N VAL A 299 10.44 -15.78 29.70
CA VAL A 299 11.73 -16.35 30.10
C VAL A 299 11.57 -17.42 31.18
N GLN A 300 10.69 -17.22 32.17
CA GLN A 300 10.39 -18.25 33.16
C GLN A 300 9.84 -19.53 32.52
N VAL A 301 8.95 -19.39 31.51
CA VAL A 301 8.45 -20.53 30.74
C VAL A 301 9.58 -21.22 29.97
N CYS A 302 10.44 -20.46 29.28
CA CYS A 302 11.61 -21.00 28.58
C CYS A 302 12.54 -21.79 29.51
N ASN A 303 12.90 -21.20 30.66
CA ASN A 303 13.76 -21.82 31.66
C ASN A 303 13.14 -23.11 32.22
N SER A 304 11.84 -23.10 32.54
CA SER A 304 11.13 -24.28 33.04
C SER A 304 11.12 -25.46 32.05
N LEU A 305 11.31 -25.17 30.76
CA LEU A 305 11.27 -26.14 29.67
C LEU A 305 12.65 -26.41 29.05
N GLY A 306 13.73 -25.84 29.62
CA GLY A 306 15.08 -25.98 29.09
C GLY A 306 15.30 -25.38 27.71
N CYS A 307 14.47 -24.41 27.29
CA CYS A 307 14.62 -23.74 26.01
C CYS A 307 15.63 -22.59 26.12
N ARG A 308 16.68 -22.61 25.30
CA ARG A 308 17.58 -21.46 25.17
C ARG A 308 16.91 -20.30 24.47
N TYR A 309 17.40 -19.10 24.78
CA TYR A 309 16.91 -17.88 24.17
C TYR A 309 18.01 -16.82 24.07
N GLY A 310 17.81 -15.90 23.12
CA GLY A 310 18.51 -14.64 23.01
C GLY A 310 17.52 -13.47 23.09
N GLN A 311 18.04 -12.25 23.10
CA GLN A 311 17.23 -11.04 23.13
C GLN A 311 17.78 -10.01 22.14
N LEU A 312 16.87 -9.26 21.53
CA LEU A 312 17.15 -8.14 20.66
C LEU A 312 16.24 -6.97 21.06
N PRO A 313 16.80 -5.91 21.65
CA PRO A 313 16.07 -4.68 21.90
C PRO A 313 15.58 -4.05 20.58
N LEU A 314 14.37 -3.49 20.60
CA LEU A 314 13.76 -2.79 19.48
C LEU A 314 13.62 -1.30 19.79
N ASP A 315 14.02 -0.45 18.85
CA ASP A 315 13.88 1.01 18.93
C ASP A 315 12.50 1.44 18.38
N GLY A 316 11.45 1.32 19.20
CA GLY A 316 10.11 1.82 18.88
C GLY A 316 8.98 0.80 18.87
N GLU A 317 7.77 1.29 18.56
CA GLU A 317 6.50 0.54 18.64
C GLU A 317 5.91 0.18 17.26
N GLY A 318 6.64 0.47 16.17
CA GLY A 318 6.25 0.18 14.80
C GLY A 318 6.17 -1.32 14.44
N GLU A 319 5.63 -1.61 13.26
CA GLU A 319 5.51 -2.97 12.75
C GLU A 319 6.88 -3.64 12.54
N ILE A 320 6.97 -4.93 12.81
CA ILE A 320 8.22 -5.70 12.67
C ILE A 320 8.18 -6.47 11.36
N ASP A 321 9.19 -6.29 10.52
CA ASP A 321 9.41 -7.11 9.34
C ASP A 321 10.46 -8.20 9.62
N LEU A 322 10.02 -9.46 9.54
CA LEU A 322 10.83 -10.66 9.71
C LEU A 322 11.10 -11.38 8.39
N SER A 323 10.81 -10.76 7.24
CA SER A 323 11.01 -11.32 5.90
C SER A 323 12.41 -11.87 5.67
N LEU A 324 13.44 -11.23 6.24
CA LEU A 324 14.84 -11.70 6.16
C LEU A 324 15.10 -13.03 6.88
N PHE A 325 14.20 -13.47 7.76
CA PHE A 325 14.26 -14.78 8.44
C PHE A 325 13.26 -15.78 7.86
N LEU A 326 12.14 -15.31 7.33
CA LEU A 326 11.09 -16.11 6.70
C LEU A 326 11.43 -16.40 5.24
N GLY A 327 12.36 -17.34 4.99
CA GLY A 327 12.65 -17.77 3.61
C GLY A 327 14.07 -18.24 3.30
N SER A 328 14.94 -18.40 4.30
CA SER A 328 16.32 -18.85 4.07
C SER A 328 16.49 -20.36 3.85
#